data_AF-A0A3S9YFB5-F1
#
_entry.id   AF-A0A3S9YFB5-F1
#
_cell.length_a   1.000
_cell.length_b   1.000
_cell.length_c   1.000
_cell.angle_alpha   90.00
_cell.angle_beta   90.00
_cell.angle_gamma   90.00
#
_symmetry.space_group_name_H-M   'P 1'
#
loop_
_entity.id
_entity.type
_entity.pdbx_description
1 polymer ?
#
loop_
_entity_poly.entity_id
_entity_poly.type
_entity_poly.pdbx_seq_one_letter_code
_entity_poly.pdbx_strand_id
1 'polypeptide(L)'
;MWKKSELREAPAPLEGPVVGTITGGTIIWFVLFLGQLPFYGWFADNGHSWWVWTCLAGGGLGLVGIWYVRGRDAALKRAAAADRS
;
A
#
# COMPACT_ATOMS: atom_id res chain seq x y z
N MET A 1 27.10 35.55 6.49
CA MET A 1 26.35 35.37 7.75
C MET A 1 24.95 34.88 7.39
N TRP A 2 24.75 33.56 7.36
CA TRP A 2 23.50 32.91 6.97
C TRP A 2 22.47 33.00 8.12
N LYS A 3 21.29 33.57 7.88
CA LYS A 3 20.19 33.65 8.87
C LYS A 3 19.49 32.29 8.93
N LYS A 4 19.58 31.61 10.07
CA LYS A 4 18.94 30.30 10.36
C LYS A 4 17.40 30.31 10.41
N SER A 5 16.73 31.39 9.99
CA SER A 5 15.31 31.65 10.27
C SER A 5 14.30 31.06 9.28
N GLU A 6 14.73 30.28 8.28
CA GLU A 6 13.83 29.63 7.30
C GLU A 6 13.74 28.10 7.43
N LEU A 7 14.36 27.51 8.45
CA LEU A 7 14.00 26.14 8.84
C LEU A 7 12.66 26.22 9.55
N ARG A 8 11.57 26.22 8.77
CA ARG A 8 10.23 25.91 9.29
C ARG A 8 10.37 24.66 10.13
N GLU A 9 10.08 24.79 11.42
CA GLU A 9 10.02 23.67 12.34
C GLU A 9 9.18 22.58 11.68
N ALA A 10 9.75 21.39 11.52
CA ALA A 10 9.08 20.31 10.82
C ALA A 10 7.71 20.14 11.48
N PRO A 11 6.60 20.28 10.73
CA PRO A 11 5.27 20.19 11.31
C PRO A 11 5.20 18.88 12.10
N ALA A 12 4.58 18.92 13.29
CA ALA A 12 4.40 17.74 14.14
C ALA A 12 4.08 16.53 13.26
N PRO A 13 4.77 15.37 13.46
CA PRO A 13 4.68 14.24 12.55
C PRO A 13 3.22 14.02 12.20
N LEU A 14 2.90 14.08 10.91
CA LEU A 14 1.55 13.75 10.45
C LEU A 14 1.32 12.29 10.82
N GLU A 15 0.79 12.04 12.01
CA GLU A 15 0.20 10.78 12.46
C GLU A 15 -1.12 10.52 11.71
N GLY A 16 -1.16 10.87 10.42
CA GLY A 16 -2.19 10.36 9.53
C GLY A 16 -2.03 8.84 9.47
N PRO A 17 -3.12 8.08 9.25
CA PRO A 17 -3.06 6.64 9.05
C PRO A 17 -2.38 6.33 7.70
N VAL A 18 -1.07 6.59 7.58
CA VAL A 18 -0.26 6.34 6.39
C VAL A 18 -0.33 4.86 6.04
N VAL A 19 -0.34 4.00 7.05
CA VAL A 19 -0.55 2.55 6.92
C VAL A 19 -1.91 2.25 6.29
N GLY A 20 -2.96 2.96 6.68
CA GLY A 20 -4.32 2.80 6.13
C GLY A 20 -4.41 3.22 4.67
N THR A 21 -3.82 4.36 4.31
CA THR A 21 -3.81 4.86 2.92
C THR A 21 -3.01 3.93 2.00
N ILE A 22 -1.83 3.47 2.44
CA ILE A 22 -1.02 2.51 1.68
C ILE A 22 -1.80 1.21 1.50
N THR A 23 -2.45 0.71 2.56
CA THR A 23 -3.27 -0.51 2.50
C THR A 23 -4.46 -0.34 1.56
N GLY A 24 -5.16 0.79 1.62
CA GLY A 24 -6.30 1.09 0.75
C GLY A 24 -5.91 1.18 -0.71
N GLY A 25 -4.85 1.93 -1.04
CA GLY A 25 -4.31 2.02 -2.40
C GLY A 25 -3.91 0.65 -2.95
N THR A 26 -3.23 -0.15 -2.14
CA THR A 26 -2.87 -1.54 -2.45
C THR A 26 -4.08 -2.42 -2.76
N ILE A 27 -5.15 -2.37 -1.94
CA ILE A 27 -6.36 -3.17 -2.16
C ILE A 27 -7.05 -2.77 -3.47
N ILE A 28 -7.16 -1.47 -3.73
CA ILE A 28 -7.78 -0.95 -4.97
C ILE A 28 -7.02 -1.47 -6.20
N TRP A 29 -5.69 -1.36 -6.22
CA TRP A 29 -4.87 -1.85 -7.32
C TRP A 29 -4.97 -3.37 -7.50
N PHE A 30 -5.07 -4.13 -6.41
CA PHE A 30 -5.24 -5.59 -6.47
C PHE A 30 -6.61 -6.00 -7.04
N VAL A 31 -7.69 -5.35 -6.61
CA VAL A 31 -9.04 -5.62 -7.14
C VAL A 31 -9.11 -5.26 -8.63
N LEU A 32 -8.53 -4.11 -9.02
CA LEU A 32 -8.41 -3.73 -10.43
C LEU A 32 -7.64 -4.79 -11.23
N PHE A 33 -6.54 -5.35 -10.69
CA PHE A 33 -5.78 -6.43 -11.32
C PHE A 33 -6.62 -7.71 -11.52
N LEU A 34 -7.42 -8.10 -10.54
CA LEU A 34 -8.31 -9.26 -10.66
C LEU A 34 -9.43 -9.02 -11.68
N GLY A 35 -9.99 -7.81 -11.74
CA GLY A 35 -11.06 -7.47 -12.67
C GLY A 35 -10.61 -7.47 -14.14
N GLN A 36 -9.35 -7.14 -14.42
CA GLN A 36 -8.81 -7.12 -15.79
C GLN A 36 -8.33 -8.50 -16.30
N LEU A 37 -8.02 -9.46 -15.41
CA LEU A 37 -7.58 -10.82 -15.79
C LEU A 37 -8.55 -11.54 -16.76
N PRO A 38 -9.88 -11.57 -16.53
CA PRO A 38 -10.82 -12.18 -17.47
C PRO A 38 -10.88 -11.44 -18.82
N PHE A 39 -10.42 -10.19 -18.90
CA PHE A 39 -10.37 -9.39 -20.12
C PHE A 39 -8.95 -9.26 -20.70
N TYR A 40 -7.99 -10.04 -20.21
CA TYR A 40 -6.59 -9.92 -20.61
C TYR A 40 -6.38 -10.07 -22.13
N GLY A 41 -7.09 -10.99 -22.77
CA GLY A 41 -7.04 -11.17 -24.23
C GLY A 41 -7.45 -9.92 -25.00
N TRP A 42 -8.53 -9.25 -24.57
CA TRP A 42 -8.97 -8.00 -25.18
C TRP A 42 -7.94 -6.87 -24.96
N PHE A 43 -7.35 -6.76 -23.77
CA PHE A 43 -6.31 -5.77 -23.49
C PHE A 43 -5.03 -6.00 -24.30
N ALA A 44 -4.65 -7.26 -24.52
CA ALA A 44 -3.51 -7.62 -25.34
C ALA A 44 -3.75 -7.29 -26.83
N ASP A 45 -4.94 -7.60 -27.34
CA ASP A 45 -5.32 -7.34 -28.73
C ASP A 45 -5.47 -5.83 -29.03
N ASN A 46 -5.84 -5.02 -28.03
CA ASN A 46 -6.02 -3.57 -28.18
C ASN A 46 -4.77 -2.75 -27.80
N GLY A 47 -3.62 -3.39 -27.52
CA GLY A 47 -2.36 -2.71 -27.21
C GLY A 47 -2.29 -2.05 -25.82
N HIS A 48 -3.25 -2.33 -24.93
CA HIS A 48 -3.31 -1.79 -23.57
C HIS A 48 -2.65 -2.70 -22.53
N SER A 49 -1.88 -3.69 -22.96
CA SER A 49 -1.16 -4.63 -22.07
C SER A 49 -0.26 -3.94 -21.03
N TRP A 50 0.24 -2.74 -21.31
CA TRP A 50 0.98 -1.89 -20.36
C TRP A 50 0.20 -1.59 -19.06
N TRP A 51 -1.12 -1.38 -19.15
CA TRP A 51 -1.97 -1.14 -17.98
C TRP A 51 -2.04 -2.39 -17.09
N VAL A 52 -2.07 -3.57 -17.70
CA VAL A 52 -2.08 -4.85 -16.98
C VAL A 52 -0.80 -5.02 -16.16
N TRP A 53 0.36 -4.69 -16.73
CA TRP A 53 1.66 -4.76 -16.05
C TRP A 53 1.78 -3.76 -14.89
N THR A 54 1.23 -2.55 -15.05
CA THR A 54 1.18 -1.56 -13.96
C THR A 54 0.30 -2.05 -12.81
N CYS A 55 -0.86 -2.61 -13.13
CA CYS A 55 -1.74 -3.26 -12.16
C CYS A 55 -1.10 -4.51 -11.52
N LEU A 56 -0.30 -5.29 -12.27
CA LEU A 56 0.43 -6.45 -11.75
C LEU A 56 1.50 -6.03 -10.75
N ALA A 57 2.26 -4.97 -11.06
CA ALA A 57 3.25 -4.41 -10.14
C ALA A 57 2.60 -3.86 -8.86
N GLY A 58 1.50 -3.09 -9.00
CA GLY A 58 0.75 -2.55 -7.86
C GLY A 58 0.04 -3.62 -7.02
N GLY A 59 -0.60 -4.60 -7.66
CA GLY A 59 -1.27 -5.73 -7.01
C GLY A 59 -0.29 -6.70 -6.37
N GLY A 60 0.85 -7.00 -7.01
CA GLY A 60 1.90 -7.86 -6.49
C GLY A 60 2.59 -7.27 -5.25
N LEU A 61 3.02 -6.00 -5.34
CA LEU A 61 3.54 -5.27 -4.17
C LEU A 61 2.47 -5.14 -3.07
N GLY A 62 1.21 -5.01 -3.48
CA GLY A 62 0.08 -4.94 -2.57
C GLY A 62 -0.18 -6.23 -1.78
N LEU A 63 -0.11 -7.39 -2.43
CA LEU A 63 -0.29 -8.69 -1.77
C LEU A 63 0.78 -8.90 -0.68
N VAL A 64 2.02 -8.50 -0.96
CA VAL A 64 3.12 -8.52 0.02
C VAL A 64 2.84 -7.56 1.18
N GLY A 65 2.30 -6.37 0.90
CA GLY A 65 1.87 -5.40 1.92
C GLY A 65 0.79 -5.95 2.85
N ILE A 66 -0.21 -6.66 2.32
CA ILE A 66 -1.29 -7.29 3.12
C ILE A 66 -0.72 -8.39 4.03
N TRP A 67 0.20 -9.23 3.51
CA TRP A 67 0.91 -10.23 4.31
C TRP A 67 1.68 -9.59 5.46
N TYR A 68 2.35 -8.46 5.19
CA TYR A 68 3.11 -7.72 6.19
C TYR A 68 2.22 -7.11 7.27
N VAL A 69 1.11 -6.46 6.91
CA VAL A 69 0.18 -5.86 7.88
C VAL A 69 -0.53 -6.93 8.71
N ARG A 70 -1.01 -8.02 8.09
CA ARG A 70 -1.60 -9.14 8.83
C ARG A 70 -0.61 -9.77 9.81
N GLY A 71 0.66 -9.90 9.41
CA GLY A 71 1.74 -10.36 10.28
C GLY A 71 1.96 -9.42 11.46
N ARG A 72 2.00 -8.10 11.22
CA ARG A 72 2.12 -7.08 12.27
C ARG A 72 0.92 -7.06 13.21
N ASP A 73 -0.30 -7.08 12.70
CA ASP A 73 -1.53 -7.04 13.51
C ASP A 73 -1.63 -8.30 14.38
N ALA A 74 -1.29 -9.48 13.81
CA ALA A 74 -1.20 -10.72 14.58
C ALA A 74 -0.11 -10.67 15.66
N ALA A 75 1.04 -10.06 15.39
CA ALA A 75 2.10 -9.88 16.39
C ALA A 75 1.70 -8.88 17.49
N LEU A 76 1.07 -7.77 17.13
CA LEU A 76 0.56 -6.77 18.08
C LEU A 76 -0.56 -7.34 18.96
N LYS A 77 -1.51 -8.09 18.40
CA LYS A 77 -2.54 -8.80 19.18
C LYS A 77 -1.94 -9.83 20.13
N ARG A 78 -0.89 -10.54 19.72
CA ARG A 78 -0.17 -11.48 20.61
C ARG A 78 0.56 -10.76 21.73
N ALA A 79 1.26 -9.67 21.44
CA ALA A 79 1.92 -8.85 22.46
C ALA A 79 0.90 -8.28 23.47
N ALA A 80 -0.23 -7.75 22.97
CA ALA A 80 -1.31 -7.23 23.81
C ALA A 80 -2.09 -8.30 24.59
N ALA A 81 -1.95 -9.58 24.24
CA ALA A 81 -2.50 -10.70 24.99
C ALA A 81 -1.51 -11.18 26.08
N ALA A 82 -0.21 -11.16 25.80
CA ALA A 82 0.85 -11.51 26.75
C ALA A 82 1.03 -10.46 27.86
N ASP A 83 0.80 -9.17 27.58
CA ASP A 83 0.88 -8.09 28.56
C ASP A 83 -0.33 -8.06 29.52
N ARG A 84 -1.36 -8.87 29.24
CA ARG A 84 -2.63 -8.94 30.00
C ARG A 84 -2.76 -10.17 30.89
N SER A 85 -1.75 -11.04 30.92
CA SER A 85 -1.66 -12.28 31.71
C SER A 85 -0.54 -12.18 32.74
#